data_AF-L7UGM0-F1
#
_entry.id   AF-L7UGM0-F1
#
_cell.length_a   1.000
_cell.length_b   1.000
_cell.length_c   1.000
_cell.angle_alpha   90.00
_cell.angle_beta   90.00
_cell.angle_gamma   90.00
#
_symmetry.space_group_name_H-M   'P 1'
#
loop_
_entity.id
_entity.type
_entity.pdbx_description
1 polymer ?
#
loop_
_entity_poly.entity_id
_entity_poly.type
_entity_poly.pdbx_seq_one_letter_code
_entity_poly.pdbx_strand_id
1 'polypeptide(L)'
;MAVPPRRLQLVRPCQLLAGASARNDDTPTSESAGATSTALPLLSERAIPVGMPVDLDVAQGHAYVVSITREGRTGGLSVFDVTNPRNPILKTTLSRPEDDGGTSVRAKGPALYIAHERGTRVYDISRPTDPVLLRTLSTGELGTWMALVEGDRLYSLVPGAGIQVHDVTDPLNPTPLAVVDTPEDAARGGPEDFVVDQGRLYLSDALAGYCVLDIRNLEDVRLLGQYRPSSLGDGHHSAVGLFEGRRIAFEAGERPAPHVRVLDVTEPANITKLGEFRLQQSSSIQNLLLRGDRLHVAWNEEGLRVLDVSNPSLPREVAHGHVDARPQNTVGLHLPGDGHAYVVDAARGLLIFEDLQQ
;
A
#
# COMPACT_ATOMS: atom_id res chain seq x y z
N MET A 1 -41.82 -17.95 14.63
CA MET A 1 -41.25 -18.02 13.27
C MET A 1 -40.09 -17.05 13.21
N ALA A 2 -38.87 -17.56 13.30
CA ALA A 2 -37.65 -16.76 13.27
C ALA A 2 -37.21 -16.61 11.79
N VAL A 3 -36.95 -15.37 11.38
CA VAL A 3 -36.37 -15.04 10.08
C VAL A 3 -34.90 -15.45 10.11
N PRO A 4 -34.37 -16.18 9.10
CA PRO A 4 -32.97 -16.60 9.12
C PRO A 4 -32.04 -15.41 8.84
N PRO A 5 -30.80 -15.41 9.37
CA PRO A 5 -29.85 -14.34 9.11
C PRO A 5 -29.43 -14.36 7.64
N ARG A 6 -29.45 -13.18 7.00
CA ARG A 6 -28.91 -12.98 5.65
C ARG A 6 -27.40 -13.16 5.69
N ARG A 7 -26.86 -14.06 4.87
CA ARG A 7 -25.43 -14.11 4.54
C ARG A 7 -25.05 -12.78 3.87
N LEU A 8 -24.17 -12.00 4.50
CA LEU A 8 -23.44 -10.95 3.81
C LEU A 8 -22.49 -11.63 2.81
N GLN A 9 -22.68 -11.37 1.52
CA GLN A 9 -21.72 -11.73 0.49
C GLN A 9 -20.48 -10.85 0.68
N LEU A 10 -19.29 -11.46 0.67
CA LEU A 10 -18.02 -10.75 0.55
C LEU A 10 -18.09 -9.75 -0.61
N VAL A 11 -17.79 -8.49 -0.31
CA VAL A 11 -17.57 -7.45 -1.30
C VAL A 11 -16.37 -7.88 -2.14
N ARG A 12 -16.61 -8.14 -3.43
CA ARG A 12 -15.53 -8.37 -4.39
C ARG A 12 -14.74 -7.06 -4.56
N PRO A 13 -13.43 -7.10 -4.82
CA PRO A 13 -12.73 -5.91 -5.29
C PRO A 13 -13.47 -5.34 -6.50
N CYS A 14 -13.66 -4.02 -6.49
CA CYS A 14 -14.54 -3.30 -7.41
C CYS A 14 -14.16 -3.59 -8.87
N GLN A 15 -14.86 -4.54 -9.50
CA GLN A 15 -14.87 -4.69 -10.96
C GLN A 15 -15.83 -3.63 -11.50
N LEU A 16 -15.35 -2.42 -11.79
CA LEU A 16 -16.16 -1.46 -12.55
C LEU A 16 -16.22 -1.92 -14.02
N LEU A 17 -17.44 -2.17 -14.47
CA LEU A 17 -17.79 -2.54 -15.85
C LEU A 17 -17.49 -1.39 -16.82
N ALA A 18 -16.97 -1.75 -17.99
CA ALA A 18 -16.69 -0.85 -19.10
C ALA A 18 -17.98 -0.23 -19.67
N GLY A 19 -17.94 1.09 -19.95
CA GLY A 19 -18.83 1.72 -20.93
C GLY A 19 -19.26 3.14 -20.59
N ALA A 20 -18.59 4.13 -21.18
CA ALA A 20 -19.17 5.23 -21.96
C ALA A 20 -18.11 6.33 -22.18
N SER A 21 -17.82 6.64 -23.43
CA SER A 21 -16.92 7.74 -23.78
C SER A 21 -17.59 9.08 -23.46
N ALA A 22 -16.90 9.93 -22.71
CA ALA A 22 -17.13 11.37 -22.74
C ALA A 22 -15.78 12.04 -23.04
N ARG A 23 -15.69 12.66 -24.21
CA ARG A 23 -14.66 13.67 -24.50
C ARG A 23 -14.96 14.86 -23.59
N ASN A 24 -13.94 15.43 -22.98
CA ASN A 24 -13.69 16.86 -23.07
C ASN A 24 -12.27 17.22 -22.62
N ASP A 25 -11.75 18.19 -23.37
CA ASP A 25 -10.44 18.81 -23.28
C ASP A 25 -10.20 19.47 -21.92
N ASP A 26 -9.02 19.23 -21.35
CA ASP A 26 -8.24 20.22 -20.61
C ASP A 26 -6.79 19.71 -20.50
N THR A 27 -5.94 20.19 -21.39
CA THR A 27 -4.48 20.06 -21.31
C THR A 27 -3.89 21.44 -21.00
N PRO A 28 -2.88 21.46 -20.13
CA PRO A 28 -1.52 21.52 -20.67
C PRO A 28 -0.79 20.22 -20.34
N THR A 29 -0.50 19.44 -21.38
CA THR A 29 0.48 18.36 -21.33
C THR A 29 1.85 18.98 -21.09
N SER A 30 2.43 18.76 -19.92
CA SER A 30 3.88 18.86 -19.80
C SER A 30 4.47 17.66 -20.54
N GLU A 31 4.98 17.88 -21.74
CA GLU A 31 5.92 16.96 -22.36
C GLU A 31 7.05 16.67 -21.36
N SER A 32 7.31 15.40 -21.09
CA SER A 32 8.48 14.98 -20.31
C SER A 32 9.74 15.38 -21.07
N ALA A 33 10.27 16.56 -20.77
CA ALA A 33 11.55 17.02 -21.27
C ALA A 33 12.66 16.11 -20.72
N GLY A 34 12.99 15.06 -21.48
CA GLY A 34 14.34 14.52 -21.69
C GLY A 34 15.27 14.33 -20.48
N ALA A 35 14.80 13.90 -19.31
CA ALA A 35 15.67 13.29 -18.32
C ALA A 35 15.82 11.80 -18.66
N THR A 36 17.05 11.35 -18.95
CA THR A 36 17.33 9.93 -19.16
C THR A 36 17.16 9.19 -17.83
N SER A 37 15.98 8.62 -17.61
CA SER A 37 15.72 7.68 -16.51
C SER A 37 16.68 6.49 -16.62
N THR A 38 17.30 6.12 -15.50
CA THR A 38 18.31 5.05 -15.45
C THR A 38 17.70 3.74 -14.96
N ALA A 39 18.10 2.60 -15.54
CA ALA A 39 17.67 1.29 -15.05
C ALA A 39 18.32 0.98 -13.70
N LEU A 40 17.52 0.61 -12.70
CA LEU A 40 18.02 0.13 -11.41
C LEU A 40 18.65 -1.26 -11.57
N PRO A 41 19.84 -1.51 -11.00
CA PRO A 41 20.43 -2.85 -10.98
C PRO A 41 19.53 -3.84 -10.24
N LEU A 42 19.05 -4.88 -10.95
CA LEU A 42 18.41 -6.03 -10.31
C LEU A 42 19.49 -6.91 -9.67
N LEU A 43 19.40 -7.10 -8.35
CA LEU A 43 20.29 -7.97 -7.59
C LEU A 43 19.84 -9.43 -7.63
N SER A 44 18.54 -9.69 -7.51
CA SER A 44 18.00 -11.03 -7.53
C SER A 44 16.50 -11.07 -7.82
N GLU A 45 16.05 -12.24 -8.30
CA GLU A 45 14.66 -12.58 -8.54
C GLU A 45 14.38 -13.96 -7.92
N ARG A 46 13.26 -14.11 -7.20
CA ARG A 46 12.80 -15.39 -6.63
C ARG A 46 11.30 -15.57 -6.87
N ALA A 47 10.96 -16.70 -7.48
CA ALA A 47 9.57 -17.10 -7.59
C ALA A 47 8.94 -17.32 -6.21
N ILE A 48 7.68 -16.91 -6.06
CA ILE A 48 6.88 -17.18 -4.87
C ILE A 48 6.14 -18.52 -5.08
N PRO A 49 6.28 -19.49 -4.15
CA PRO A 49 5.73 -20.82 -4.34
C PRO A 49 4.20 -20.88 -4.22
N VAL A 50 3.56 -19.87 -3.63
CA VAL A 50 2.15 -19.89 -3.25
C VAL A 50 1.40 -18.65 -3.72
N GLY A 51 0.15 -18.85 -4.13
CA GLY A 51 -0.78 -17.83 -4.57
C GLY A 51 -0.20 -16.82 -5.57
N MET A 52 -0.78 -15.63 -5.52
CA MET A 52 -0.31 -14.43 -6.20
C MET A 52 0.21 -13.46 -5.13
N PRO A 53 1.51 -13.08 -5.11
CA PRO A 53 2.05 -12.17 -4.12
C PRO A 53 1.50 -10.76 -4.31
N VAL A 54 1.18 -10.07 -3.22
CA VAL A 54 0.53 -8.75 -3.25
C VAL A 54 1.21 -7.71 -2.39
N ASP A 55 1.85 -8.11 -1.28
CA ASP A 55 2.55 -7.19 -0.39
C ASP A 55 3.74 -7.90 0.27
N LEU A 56 4.67 -7.11 0.80
CA LEU A 56 5.80 -7.61 1.56
C LEU A 56 6.23 -6.64 2.66
N ASP A 57 6.94 -7.19 3.65
CA ASP A 57 7.67 -6.43 4.64
C ASP A 57 9.03 -7.08 4.90
N VAL A 58 10.05 -6.29 5.24
CA VAL A 58 11.39 -6.82 5.53
C VAL A 58 11.75 -6.51 6.97
N ALA A 59 11.93 -7.55 7.78
CA ALA A 59 12.31 -7.42 9.17
C ALA A 59 13.29 -8.51 9.58
N GLN A 60 14.24 -8.15 10.44
CA GLN A 60 15.24 -9.08 10.99
C GLN A 60 16.01 -9.86 9.91
N GLY A 61 16.33 -9.22 8.79
CA GLY A 61 17.03 -9.85 7.66
C GLY A 61 16.18 -10.84 6.85
N HIS A 62 14.86 -10.82 7.01
CA HIS A 62 13.93 -11.70 6.30
C HIS A 62 12.85 -10.89 5.59
N ALA A 63 12.51 -11.28 4.37
CA ALA A 63 11.36 -10.77 3.64
C ALA A 63 10.15 -11.68 3.87
N TYR A 64 9.05 -11.09 4.32
CA TYR A 64 7.76 -11.73 4.57
C TYR A 64 6.83 -11.33 3.44
N VAL A 65 6.53 -12.25 2.52
CA VAL A 65 5.71 -11.99 1.33
C VAL A 65 4.36 -12.64 1.51
N VAL A 66 3.29 -11.84 1.49
CA VAL A 66 1.92 -12.33 1.54
C VAL A 66 1.35 -12.51 0.13
N SER A 67 0.64 -13.61 -0.05
CA SER A 67 0.00 -13.99 -1.30
C SER A 67 -1.48 -14.27 -1.09
N ILE A 68 -2.30 -13.84 -2.04
CA ILE A 68 -3.73 -14.17 -2.10
C ILE A 68 -3.99 -15.38 -2.99
N THR A 69 -5.08 -16.10 -2.75
CA THR A 69 -5.57 -17.11 -3.69
C THR A 69 -6.04 -16.47 -4.98
N ARG A 70 -5.47 -16.95 -6.09
CA ARG A 70 -5.81 -16.53 -7.45
C ARG A 70 -5.69 -17.75 -8.36
N GLU A 71 -6.62 -17.92 -9.29
CA GLU A 71 -6.52 -18.93 -10.35
C GLU A 71 -6.27 -20.37 -9.84
N GLY A 72 -6.86 -20.72 -8.69
CA GLY A 72 -6.73 -22.06 -8.10
C GLY A 72 -5.41 -22.32 -7.36
N ARG A 73 -4.53 -21.33 -7.25
CA ARG A 73 -3.31 -21.39 -6.42
C ARG A 73 -3.62 -20.83 -5.04
N THR A 74 -3.55 -21.67 -4.00
CA THR A 74 -3.73 -21.24 -2.60
C THR A 74 -2.69 -20.19 -2.21
N GLY A 75 -3.14 -19.08 -1.60
CA GLY A 75 -2.30 -18.04 -1.04
C GLY A 75 -1.56 -18.46 0.24
N GLY A 76 -1.01 -17.49 0.95
CA GLY A 76 -0.22 -17.75 2.14
C GLY A 76 0.89 -16.75 2.41
N LEU A 77 1.81 -17.14 3.29
CA LEU A 77 3.02 -16.39 3.63
C LEU A 77 4.24 -17.15 3.12
N SER A 78 5.12 -16.47 2.39
CA SER A 78 6.47 -16.97 2.06
C SER A 78 7.53 -16.15 2.79
N VAL A 79 8.48 -16.83 3.44
CA VAL A 79 9.56 -16.17 4.18
C VAL A 79 10.89 -16.47 3.53
N PHE A 80 11.59 -15.41 3.12
CA PHE A 80 12.93 -15.48 2.55
C PHE A 80 13.96 -14.90 3.53
N ASP A 81 15.07 -15.59 3.72
CA ASP A 81 16.29 -14.97 4.25
C ASP A 81 16.88 -14.08 3.16
N VAL A 82 17.01 -12.79 3.45
CA VAL A 82 17.52 -11.76 2.55
C VAL A 82 18.79 -11.10 3.09
N THR A 83 19.46 -11.73 4.07
CA THR A 83 20.76 -11.24 4.58
C THR A 83 21.81 -11.10 3.49
N ASN A 84 21.68 -11.87 2.40
CA ASN A 84 22.33 -11.61 1.13
C ASN A 84 21.30 -11.24 0.04
N PRO A 85 21.14 -9.96 -0.32
CA PRO A 85 20.14 -9.51 -1.29
C PRO A 85 20.39 -10.02 -2.72
N ARG A 86 21.61 -10.47 -3.04
CA ARG A 86 21.94 -11.14 -4.31
C ARG A 86 21.56 -12.62 -4.32
N ASN A 87 21.33 -13.22 -3.16
CA ASN A 87 20.92 -14.60 -3.05
C ASN A 87 19.88 -14.84 -1.95
N PRO A 88 18.63 -14.38 -2.11
CA PRO A 88 17.57 -14.69 -1.16
C PRO A 88 17.27 -16.19 -1.12
N ILE A 89 17.06 -16.72 0.07
CA ILE A 89 16.81 -18.16 0.30
C ILE A 89 15.42 -18.33 0.91
N LEU A 90 14.53 -19.07 0.25
CA LEU A 90 13.24 -19.44 0.82
C LEU A 90 13.47 -20.32 2.06
N LYS A 91 12.96 -19.88 3.21
CA LYS A 91 13.11 -20.58 4.51
C LYS A 91 11.86 -21.36 4.88
N THR A 92 10.69 -20.77 4.68
CA THR A 92 9.41 -21.42 4.99
C THR A 92 8.26 -20.85 4.17
N THR A 93 7.18 -21.61 4.10
CA THR A 93 5.92 -21.23 3.48
C THR A 93 4.76 -21.72 4.34
N LEU A 94 3.82 -20.83 4.64
CA LEU A 94 2.53 -21.14 5.28
C LEU A 94 1.45 -20.99 4.22
N SER A 95 0.71 -22.05 3.89
CA SER A 95 -0.24 -22.04 2.77
C SER A 95 -1.38 -23.04 2.95
N ARG A 96 -1.78 -23.29 4.19
CA ARG A 96 -2.98 -24.09 4.46
C ARG A 96 -4.21 -23.26 4.07
N PRO A 97 -5.41 -23.86 3.91
CA PRO A 97 -6.62 -23.10 3.61
C PRO A 97 -6.87 -21.97 4.62
N GLU A 98 -6.50 -22.19 5.89
CA GLU A 98 -6.54 -21.18 6.92
C GLU A 98 -5.39 -20.18 6.87
N ASP A 99 -4.40 -20.22 5.98
CA ASP A 99 -3.29 -19.24 5.90
C ASP A 99 -3.44 -18.25 4.72
N ASP A 100 -4.43 -18.48 3.86
CA ASP A 100 -4.71 -17.66 2.67
C ASP A 100 -5.27 -16.27 3.01
N GLY A 101 -5.41 -15.38 2.03
CA GLY A 101 -6.17 -14.13 2.16
C GLY A 101 -5.42 -12.98 2.81
N GLY A 102 -4.10 -13.09 2.96
CA GLY A 102 -3.23 -12.01 3.39
C GLY A 102 -3.13 -10.92 2.33
N THR A 103 -3.65 -9.71 2.60
CA THR A 103 -3.64 -8.59 1.64
C THR A 103 -2.57 -7.54 1.92
N SER A 104 -2.10 -7.46 3.16
CA SER A 104 -1.03 -6.55 3.58
C SER A 104 -0.28 -7.12 4.78
N VAL A 105 1.00 -6.76 4.92
CA VAL A 105 1.88 -7.26 5.98
C VAL A 105 2.77 -6.16 6.54
N ARG A 106 2.87 -6.05 7.88
CA ARG A 106 3.81 -5.13 8.57
C ARG A 106 4.38 -5.77 9.82
N ALA A 107 5.67 -5.59 10.07
CA ALA A 107 6.34 -6.08 11.24
C ALA A 107 6.60 -4.97 12.28
N LYS A 108 6.59 -5.35 13.56
CA LYS A 108 7.07 -4.52 14.67
C LYS A 108 7.81 -5.37 15.67
N GLY A 109 9.13 -5.21 15.74
CA GLY A 109 9.96 -6.05 16.60
C GLY A 109 9.74 -7.54 16.29
N PRO A 110 9.30 -8.37 17.26
CA PRO A 110 9.01 -9.78 17.04
C PRO A 110 7.61 -10.06 16.49
N ALA A 111 6.75 -9.07 16.27
CA ALA A 111 5.41 -9.30 15.72
C ALA A 111 5.36 -9.08 14.21
N LEU A 112 4.54 -9.88 13.53
CA LEU A 112 4.14 -9.69 12.14
C LEU A 112 2.61 -9.60 12.09
N TYR A 113 2.10 -8.47 11.61
CA TYR A 113 0.68 -8.20 11.44
C TYR A 113 0.30 -8.43 9.98
N ILE A 114 -0.67 -9.32 9.75
CA ILE A 114 -1.17 -9.63 8.40
C ILE A 114 -2.66 -9.27 8.33
N ALA A 115 -3.01 -8.35 7.45
CA ALA A 115 -4.41 -8.06 7.12
C ALA A 115 -5.04 -9.27 6.44
N HIS A 116 -6.20 -9.71 6.93
CA HIS A 116 -6.82 -10.99 6.56
C HIS A 116 -8.35 -10.88 6.50
N GLU A 117 -9.01 -11.83 5.84
CA GLU A 117 -10.48 -11.86 5.59
C GLU A 117 -11.37 -11.84 6.85
N ARG A 118 -10.79 -12.08 8.05
CA ARG A 118 -11.50 -12.12 9.34
C ARG A 118 -10.85 -11.24 10.42
N GLY A 119 -10.08 -10.25 9.99
CA GLY A 119 -9.37 -9.33 10.88
C GLY A 119 -7.87 -9.29 10.63
N THR A 120 -7.11 -8.83 11.61
CA THR A 120 -5.64 -8.78 11.52
C THR A 120 -5.04 -9.95 12.29
N ARG A 121 -4.21 -10.75 11.64
CA ARG A 121 -3.47 -11.84 12.28
C ARG A 121 -2.18 -11.34 12.88
N VAL A 122 -1.84 -11.85 14.06
CA VAL A 122 -0.61 -11.54 14.77
C VAL A 122 0.23 -12.80 14.87
N TYR A 123 1.35 -12.81 14.16
CA TYR A 123 2.35 -13.87 14.23
C TYR A 123 3.53 -13.44 15.11
N ASP A 124 4.08 -14.38 15.86
CA ASP A 124 5.40 -14.27 16.47
C ASP A 124 6.47 -14.69 15.46
N ILE A 125 7.36 -13.75 15.13
CA ILE A 125 8.53 -13.91 14.27
C ILE A 125 9.84 -13.77 15.04
N SER A 126 9.85 -14.01 16.36
CA SER A 126 11.09 -14.14 17.17
C SER A 126 12.03 -15.20 16.62
N ARG A 127 11.47 -16.20 15.91
CA ARG A 127 12.19 -17.09 15.00
C ARG A 127 11.68 -16.81 13.58
N PRO A 128 12.36 -15.96 12.78
CA PRO A 128 11.88 -15.54 11.47
C PRO A 128 11.51 -16.69 10.53
N THR A 129 12.23 -17.81 10.62
CA THR A 129 12.02 -18.99 9.76
C THR A 129 10.89 -19.91 10.23
N ASP A 130 10.28 -19.63 11.37
CA ASP A 130 9.18 -20.40 11.96
C ASP A 130 8.12 -19.45 12.57
N PRO A 131 7.40 -18.68 11.73
CA PRO A 131 6.35 -17.78 12.22
C PRO A 131 5.21 -18.55 12.88
N VAL A 132 4.82 -18.14 14.09
CA VAL A 132 3.76 -18.79 14.87
C VAL A 132 2.56 -17.86 14.98
N LEU A 133 1.39 -18.26 14.47
CA LEU A 133 0.15 -17.51 14.67
C LEU A 133 -0.21 -17.52 16.16
N LEU A 134 -0.20 -16.36 16.81
CA LEU A 134 -0.58 -16.21 18.21
C LEU A 134 -2.07 -15.95 18.38
N ARG A 135 -2.61 -15.05 17.56
CA ARG A 135 -3.98 -14.55 17.69
C ARG A 135 -4.48 -13.87 16.41
N THR A 136 -5.79 -13.68 16.35
CA THR A 136 -6.46 -12.85 15.35
C THR A 136 -7.22 -11.73 16.07
N LEU A 137 -6.94 -10.49 15.70
CA LEU A 137 -7.73 -9.32 16.08
C LEU A 137 -9.00 -9.32 15.23
N SER A 138 -10.03 -10.01 15.74
CA SER A 138 -11.23 -10.34 14.97
C SER A 138 -12.09 -9.12 14.68
N THR A 139 -12.51 -9.00 13.43
CA THR A 139 -13.49 -8.00 12.94
C THR A 139 -14.80 -8.68 12.54
N GLY A 140 -15.06 -9.88 13.08
CA GLY A 140 -16.26 -10.66 12.78
C GLY A 140 -16.20 -11.27 11.38
N GLU A 141 -17.18 -10.93 10.54
CA GLU A 141 -17.26 -11.37 9.14
C GLU A 141 -16.65 -10.36 8.17
N LEU A 142 -16.15 -9.22 8.67
CA LEU A 142 -15.48 -8.21 7.84
C LEU A 142 -13.99 -8.52 7.78
N GLY A 143 -13.38 -8.34 6.60
CA GLY A 143 -11.94 -8.48 6.41
C GLY A 143 -11.19 -7.18 6.69
N THR A 144 -9.94 -7.30 7.13
CA THR A 144 -8.99 -6.18 7.14
C THR A 144 -8.37 -6.07 5.74
N TRP A 145 -8.42 -4.87 5.16
CA TRP A 145 -7.85 -4.56 3.85
C TRP A 145 -6.35 -4.28 3.93
N MET A 146 -5.95 -3.41 4.87
CA MET A 146 -4.54 -3.12 5.16
C MET A 146 -4.27 -3.01 6.65
N ALA A 147 -3.01 -3.19 7.01
CA ALA A 147 -2.48 -2.87 8.34
C ALA A 147 -1.29 -1.91 8.21
N LEU A 148 -1.25 -0.89 9.05
CA LEU A 148 -0.13 0.05 9.18
C LEU A 148 0.30 0.10 10.65
N VAL A 149 1.61 0.06 10.89
CA VAL A 149 2.19 0.29 12.21
C VAL A 149 2.87 1.66 12.21
N GLU A 150 2.47 2.54 13.13
CA GLU A 150 3.11 3.83 13.36
C GLU A 150 3.39 3.97 14.87
N GLY A 151 4.67 3.94 15.24
CA GLY A 151 5.10 3.92 16.63
C GLY A 151 4.47 2.77 17.43
N ASP A 152 3.72 3.11 18.49
CA ASP A 152 3.03 2.15 19.37
C ASP A 152 1.59 1.85 18.98
N ARG A 153 1.20 2.15 17.73
CA ARG A 153 -0.16 1.93 17.25
C ARG A 153 -0.18 1.10 15.97
N LEU A 154 -1.12 0.15 15.95
CA LEU A 154 -1.52 -0.60 14.78
C LEU A 154 -2.87 -0.06 14.30
N TYR A 155 -2.91 0.36 13.05
CA TYR A 155 -4.10 0.84 12.35
C TYR A 155 -4.49 -0.20 11.31
N SER A 156 -5.68 -0.77 11.44
CA SER A 156 -6.20 -1.78 10.52
C SER A 156 -7.41 -1.23 9.79
N LEU A 157 -7.32 -1.02 8.48
CA LEU A 157 -8.47 -0.56 7.70
C LEU A 157 -9.42 -1.73 7.46
N VAL A 158 -10.66 -1.57 7.90
CA VAL A 158 -11.72 -2.57 7.74
C VAL A 158 -12.85 -1.93 6.94
N PRO A 159 -12.98 -2.22 5.64
CA PRO A 159 -14.08 -1.71 4.84
C PRO A 159 -15.44 -1.98 5.51
N GLY A 160 -16.20 -0.91 5.76
CA GLY A 160 -17.50 -0.97 6.44
C GLY A 160 -17.45 -0.92 7.96
N ALA A 161 -16.27 -0.90 8.59
CA ALA A 161 -16.09 -0.75 10.03
C ALA A 161 -15.00 0.27 10.43
N GLY A 162 -14.55 1.11 9.49
CA GLY A 162 -13.54 2.13 9.73
C GLY A 162 -12.14 1.57 9.98
N ILE A 163 -11.28 2.38 10.59
CA ILE A 163 -9.92 2.01 10.92
C ILE A 163 -9.85 1.59 12.39
N GLN A 164 -9.61 0.30 12.63
CA GLN A 164 -9.47 -0.27 13.97
C GLN A 164 -8.08 0.07 14.51
N VAL A 165 -8.01 0.74 15.65
CA VAL A 165 -6.74 1.16 16.27
C VAL A 165 -6.46 0.32 17.50
N HIS A 166 -5.27 -0.28 17.54
CA HIS A 166 -4.78 -1.05 18.68
C HIS A 166 -3.46 -0.46 19.20
N ASP A 167 -3.29 -0.49 20.52
CA ASP A 167 -1.99 -0.31 21.17
C ASP A 167 -1.15 -1.55 20.90
N VAL A 168 0.09 -1.34 20.45
CA VAL A 168 1.08 -2.40 20.19
C VAL A 168 2.42 -2.07 20.87
N THR A 169 2.38 -1.42 22.03
CA THR A 169 3.55 -1.21 22.89
C THR A 169 4.18 -2.57 23.26
N ASP A 170 3.34 -3.55 23.60
CA ASP A 170 3.68 -4.96 23.50
C ASP A 170 3.22 -5.50 22.15
N PRO A 171 4.13 -5.68 21.17
CA PRO A 171 3.74 -5.98 19.80
C PRO A 171 3.08 -7.36 19.65
N LEU A 172 3.33 -8.31 20.55
CA LEU A 172 2.72 -9.65 20.50
C LEU A 172 1.34 -9.70 21.19
N ASN A 173 0.99 -8.66 21.95
CA ASN A 173 -0.26 -8.55 22.69
C ASN A 173 -1.00 -7.23 22.40
N PRO A 174 -1.49 -7.00 21.16
CA PRO A 174 -2.24 -5.80 20.84
C PRO A 174 -3.50 -5.64 21.69
N THR A 175 -3.78 -4.42 22.15
CA THR A 175 -5.01 -4.10 22.88
C THR A 175 -5.84 -3.03 22.15
N PRO A 176 -7.17 -3.18 22.03
CA PRO A 176 -7.99 -2.21 21.31
C PRO A 176 -7.97 -0.83 21.99
N LEU A 177 -7.85 0.22 21.19
CA LEU A 177 -7.89 1.62 21.66
C LEU A 177 -9.13 2.35 21.17
N ALA A 178 -9.39 2.33 19.87
CA ALA A 178 -10.47 3.09 19.26
C ALA A 178 -10.84 2.55 17.88
N VAL A 179 -11.96 3.04 17.35
CA VAL A 179 -12.31 2.94 15.94
C VAL A 179 -12.34 4.34 15.37
N VAL A 180 -11.57 4.58 14.32
CA VAL A 180 -11.59 5.83 13.58
C VAL A 180 -12.57 5.67 12.42
N ASP A 181 -13.65 6.44 12.46
CA ASP A 181 -14.59 6.49 11.35
C ASP A 181 -13.93 7.13 10.12
N THR A 182 -14.16 6.51 8.97
CA THR A 182 -13.75 7.05 7.68
C THR A 182 -14.92 7.82 7.07
N PRO A 183 -14.68 8.94 6.35
CA PRO A 183 -15.72 9.65 5.62
C PRO A 183 -16.54 8.70 4.71
N GLU A 184 -17.83 9.00 4.51
CA GLU A 184 -18.85 8.06 4.02
C GLU A 184 -18.50 7.23 2.76
N ASP A 185 -19.02 5.99 2.81
CA ASP A 185 -19.37 5.05 1.72
C ASP A 185 -18.36 3.98 1.30
N ALA A 186 -17.90 3.20 2.28
CA ALA A 186 -17.22 1.91 2.07
C ALA A 186 -18.01 0.91 1.18
N ALA A 187 -19.33 1.10 1.00
CA ALA A 187 -20.15 0.24 0.15
C ALA A 187 -20.04 0.59 -1.35
N ARG A 188 -19.44 1.73 -1.72
CA ARG A 188 -19.36 2.21 -3.12
C ARG A 188 -17.93 2.45 -3.64
N GLY A 189 -16.91 2.30 -2.81
CA GLY A 189 -15.51 2.48 -3.24
C GLY A 189 -14.54 2.68 -2.09
N GLY A 190 -14.98 3.31 -0.98
CA GLY A 190 -14.25 3.38 0.28
C GLY A 190 -12.81 3.92 0.25
N PRO A 191 -12.19 3.98 1.43
CA PRO A 191 -10.75 4.16 1.56
C PRO A 191 -9.99 2.93 1.05
N GLU A 192 -8.91 3.17 0.33
CA GLU A 192 -8.07 2.12 -0.27
C GLU A 192 -6.67 2.08 0.34
N ASP A 193 -6.14 3.24 0.78
CA ASP A 193 -4.85 3.39 1.45
C ASP A 193 -4.88 4.52 2.48
N PHE A 194 -4.01 4.45 3.48
CA PHE A 194 -3.73 5.59 4.34
C PHE A 194 -2.30 5.57 4.88
N VAL A 195 -1.79 6.76 5.17
CA VAL A 195 -0.57 6.94 5.95
C VAL A 195 -0.85 7.78 7.19
N VAL A 196 -0.07 7.55 8.24
CA VAL A 196 -0.13 8.35 9.47
C VAL A 196 1.18 9.12 9.59
N ASP A 197 1.10 10.42 9.82
CA ASP A 197 2.27 11.23 10.16
C ASP A 197 1.91 12.30 11.19
N GLN A 198 2.71 12.39 12.25
CA GLN A 198 2.58 13.40 13.31
C GLN A 198 1.16 13.57 13.88
N GLY A 199 0.46 12.44 14.09
CA GLY A 199 -0.90 12.44 14.63
C GLY A 199 -1.98 12.90 13.65
N ARG A 200 -1.67 12.95 12.35
CA ARG A 200 -2.64 13.10 11.26
C ARG A 200 -2.73 11.83 10.45
N LEU A 201 -3.94 11.49 10.03
CA LEU A 201 -4.21 10.38 9.12
C LEU A 201 -4.55 10.96 7.75
N TYR A 202 -3.84 10.48 6.74
CA TYR A 202 -3.97 10.88 5.34
C TYR A 202 -4.58 9.72 4.58
N LEU A 203 -5.82 9.87 4.15
CA LEU A 203 -6.65 8.80 3.62
C LEU A 203 -6.86 9.01 2.12
N SER A 204 -6.46 8.03 1.32
CA SER A 204 -6.84 7.93 -0.09
C SER A 204 -8.17 7.19 -0.19
N ASP A 205 -9.22 7.91 -0.57
CA ASP A 205 -10.56 7.34 -0.77
C ASP A 205 -11.00 7.53 -2.22
N ALA A 206 -11.42 6.45 -2.86
CA ALA A 206 -11.76 6.44 -4.28
C ALA A 206 -12.91 7.41 -4.61
N LEU A 207 -13.85 7.65 -3.68
CA LEU A 207 -15.03 8.49 -3.90
C LEU A 207 -14.99 9.80 -3.11
N ALA A 208 -14.53 9.75 -1.87
CA ALA A 208 -14.38 10.93 -1.02
C ALA A 208 -13.16 11.76 -1.44
N GLY A 209 -12.23 11.20 -2.21
CA GLY A 209 -10.97 11.84 -2.57
C GLY A 209 -9.99 11.79 -1.40
N TYR A 210 -9.04 12.73 -1.39
CA TYR A 210 -7.97 12.73 -0.41
C TYR A 210 -8.40 13.44 0.88
N CYS A 211 -8.48 12.72 2.00
CA CYS A 211 -8.96 13.24 3.28
C CYS A 211 -7.83 13.33 4.30
N VAL A 212 -7.85 14.37 5.14
CA VAL A 212 -6.90 14.53 6.24
C VAL A 212 -7.66 14.61 7.55
N LEU A 213 -7.38 13.69 8.48
CA LEU A 213 -7.99 13.62 9.79
C LEU A 213 -6.96 13.91 10.88
N ASP A 214 -7.37 14.64 11.92
CA ASP A 214 -6.62 14.74 13.18
C ASP A 214 -6.94 13.54 14.06
N ILE A 215 -5.92 12.78 14.43
CA ILE A 215 -6.03 11.58 15.26
C ILE A 215 -5.16 11.66 16.51
N ARG A 216 -4.72 12.87 16.90
CA ARG A 216 -3.95 13.10 18.13
C ARG A 216 -4.73 12.67 19.37
N ASN A 217 -6.04 12.95 19.37
CA ASN A 217 -6.98 12.42 20.33
C ASN A 217 -7.92 11.42 19.64
N LEU A 218 -7.84 10.14 19.99
CA LEU A 218 -8.70 9.11 19.40
C LEU A 218 -10.16 9.15 19.88
N GLU A 219 -10.44 9.89 20.96
CA GLU A 219 -11.81 10.14 21.42
C GLU A 219 -12.47 11.32 20.70
N ASP A 220 -11.69 12.10 19.94
CA ASP A 220 -12.11 13.32 19.25
C ASP A 220 -11.38 13.45 17.92
N VAL A 221 -11.67 12.48 17.05
CA VAL A 221 -11.15 12.47 15.68
C VAL A 221 -11.90 13.51 14.84
N ARG A 222 -11.16 14.32 14.09
CA ARG A 222 -11.73 15.42 13.31
C ARG A 222 -11.24 15.41 11.88
N LEU A 223 -12.16 15.48 10.92
CA LEU A 223 -11.81 15.80 9.53
C LEU A 223 -11.29 17.24 9.48
N LEU A 224 -10.01 17.41 9.12
CA LEU A 224 -9.37 18.72 8.98
C LEU A 224 -9.62 19.32 7.59
N GLY A 225 -9.74 18.48 6.58
CA GLY A 225 -10.20 18.87 5.26
C GLY A 225 -10.01 17.79 4.21
N GLN A 226 -10.32 18.14 2.97
CA GLN A 226 -10.53 17.17 1.90
C GLN A 226 -10.25 17.79 0.54
N TYR A 227 -9.57 17.03 -0.33
CA TYR A 227 -9.38 17.36 -1.73
C TYR A 227 -10.20 16.42 -2.60
N ARG A 228 -11.12 16.98 -3.39
CA ARG A 228 -11.93 16.23 -4.35
C ARG A 228 -11.48 16.55 -5.77
N PRO A 229 -10.88 15.59 -6.50
CA PRO A 229 -10.62 15.78 -7.92
C PRO A 229 -11.92 15.90 -8.73
N SER A 230 -11.82 16.49 -9.92
CA SER A 230 -12.94 16.61 -10.86
C SER A 230 -13.37 15.26 -11.46
N SER A 231 -12.46 14.29 -11.57
CA SER A 231 -12.76 12.87 -11.80
C SER A 231 -12.75 12.11 -10.47
N LEU A 232 -13.91 11.59 -10.06
CA LEU A 232 -13.99 10.65 -8.94
C LEU A 232 -13.56 9.25 -9.39
N GLY A 233 -13.07 8.44 -8.45
CA GLY A 233 -12.78 7.02 -8.67
C GLY A 233 -11.32 6.65 -8.86
N ASP A 234 -10.39 7.59 -8.69
CA ASP A 234 -8.98 7.35 -9.06
C ASP A 234 -8.04 7.20 -7.85
N GLY A 235 -8.33 7.75 -6.66
CA GLY A 235 -7.38 7.74 -5.52
C GLY A 235 -7.18 6.36 -4.91
N HIS A 236 -5.93 5.91 -4.77
CA HIS A 236 -5.59 4.56 -4.32
C HIS A 236 -4.52 4.56 -3.24
N HIS A 237 -3.24 4.83 -3.54
CA HIS A 237 -2.14 4.80 -2.56
C HIS A 237 -1.70 6.20 -2.11
N SER A 238 -1.05 6.31 -0.95
CA SER A 238 -0.51 7.58 -0.46
C SER A 238 0.88 7.52 0.16
N ALA A 239 1.64 8.61 0.00
CA ALA A 239 2.82 8.90 0.81
C ALA A 239 2.83 10.39 1.19
N VAL A 240 3.41 10.73 2.34
CA VAL A 240 3.49 12.12 2.83
C VAL A 240 4.90 12.44 3.28
N GLY A 241 5.36 13.66 2.98
CA GLY A 241 6.67 14.16 3.42
C GLY A 241 6.71 15.66 3.66
N LEU A 242 7.82 16.14 4.22
CA LEU A 242 8.09 17.56 4.43
C LEU A 242 9.09 18.07 3.40
N PHE A 243 8.72 19.14 2.68
CA PHE A 243 9.52 19.80 1.66
C PHE A 243 9.55 21.30 1.97
N GLU A 244 10.72 21.84 2.32
CA GLU A 244 10.88 23.27 2.65
C GLU A 244 9.87 23.79 3.69
N GLY A 245 9.55 22.96 4.70
CA GLY A 245 8.58 23.30 5.76
C GLY A 245 7.11 23.14 5.35
N ARG A 246 6.83 22.77 4.10
CA ARG A 246 5.49 22.42 3.61
C ARG A 246 5.29 20.93 3.72
N ARG A 247 4.06 20.54 4.03
CA ARG A 247 3.67 19.14 4.04
C ARG A 247 3.03 18.77 2.73
N ILE A 248 3.65 17.82 2.05
CA ILE A 248 3.27 17.40 0.71
C ILE A 248 2.78 15.96 0.77
N ALA A 249 1.61 15.74 0.21
CA ALA A 249 1.05 14.42 -0.05
C ALA A 249 1.24 14.04 -1.51
N PHE A 250 1.61 12.79 -1.73
CA PHE A 250 1.60 12.11 -3.01
C PHE A 250 0.45 11.12 -2.97
N GLU A 251 -0.45 11.20 -3.94
CA GLU A 251 -1.59 10.31 -4.09
C GLU A 251 -1.48 9.60 -5.44
N ALA A 252 -1.62 8.29 -5.43
CA ALA A 252 -1.60 7.47 -6.63
C ALA A 252 -3.01 7.26 -7.16
N GLY A 253 -3.12 7.42 -8.48
CA GLY A 253 -4.30 7.19 -9.29
C GLY A 253 -4.37 5.75 -9.82
N GLU A 254 -5.57 5.17 -9.87
CA GLU A 254 -5.88 3.98 -10.66
C GLU A 254 -6.51 4.30 -12.02
N ARG A 255 -6.71 3.25 -12.83
CA ARG A 255 -7.37 3.34 -14.14
C ARG A 255 -8.76 3.97 -14.01
N PRO A 256 -9.17 4.81 -14.98
CA PRO A 256 -8.61 4.89 -16.33
C PRO A 256 -7.47 5.90 -16.54
N ALA A 257 -7.12 6.72 -15.54
CA ALA A 257 -6.12 7.78 -15.68
C ALA A 257 -5.07 7.69 -14.55
N PRO A 258 -4.20 6.65 -14.55
CA PRO A 258 -3.20 6.49 -13.50
C PRO A 258 -2.24 7.67 -13.46
N HIS A 259 -1.98 8.17 -12.26
CA HIS A 259 -1.19 9.37 -12.06
C HIS A 259 -0.59 9.38 -10.66
N VAL A 260 0.51 10.11 -10.48
CA VAL A 260 0.92 10.57 -9.15
C VAL A 260 0.49 12.02 -9.04
N ARG A 261 -0.50 12.30 -8.18
CA ARG A 261 -0.92 13.65 -7.83
C ARG A 261 -0.07 14.16 -6.69
N VAL A 262 0.31 15.43 -6.77
CA VAL A 262 1.03 16.11 -5.68
C VAL A 262 0.14 17.18 -5.07
N LEU A 263 -0.10 17.07 -3.77
CA LEU A 263 -0.99 17.92 -3.00
C LEU A 263 -0.20 18.63 -1.90
N ASP A 264 -0.37 19.95 -1.78
CA ASP A 264 0.01 20.67 -0.58
C ASP A 264 -1.07 20.46 0.49
N VAL A 265 -0.71 19.78 1.56
CA VAL A 265 -1.57 19.45 2.71
C VAL A 265 -1.05 20.11 3.99
N THR A 266 -0.24 21.17 3.86
CA THR A 266 0.27 21.97 4.99
C THR A 266 -0.89 22.53 5.81
N GLU A 267 -1.86 23.13 5.12
CA GLU A 267 -3.12 23.66 5.65
C GLU A 267 -4.26 22.74 5.18
N PRO A 268 -4.64 21.70 5.93
CA PRO A 268 -5.56 20.68 5.42
C PRO A 268 -6.96 21.19 5.10
N ALA A 269 -7.37 22.32 5.67
CA ALA A 269 -8.63 23.00 5.32
C ALA A 269 -8.61 23.61 3.90
N ASN A 270 -7.43 23.75 3.28
CA ASN A 270 -7.23 24.32 1.96
C ASN A 270 -6.16 23.54 1.17
N ILE A 271 -6.47 22.27 0.85
CA ILE A 271 -5.57 21.41 0.08
C ILE A 271 -5.53 21.89 -1.38
N THR A 272 -4.33 22.04 -1.93
CA THR A 272 -4.13 22.47 -3.32
C THR A 272 -3.29 21.48 -4.10
N LYS A 273 -3.62 21.28 -5.38
CA LYS A 273 -2.80 20.47 -6.29
C LYS A 273 -1.61 21.29 -6.77
N LEU A 274 -0.40 20.78 -6.55
CA LEU A 274 0.85 21.42 -6.98
C LEU A 274 1.34 20.91 -8.33
N GLY A 275 1.14 19.63 -8.60
CA GLY A 275 1.70 18.95 -9.74
C GLY A 275 1.06 17.60 -9.98
N GLU A 276 1.45 16.98 -11.07
CA GLU A 276 1.03 15.65 -11.43
C GLU A 276 2.08 15.01 -12.34
N PHE A 277 2.27 13.71 -12.19
CA PHE A 277 3.09 12.91 -13.08
C PHE A 277 2.26 11.76 -13.65
N ARG A 278 2.40 11.50 -14.95
CA ARG A 278 1.70 10.42 -15.66
C ARG A 278 2.64 9.70 -16.61
N LEU A 279 2.43 8.40 -16.76
CA LEU A 279 2.95 7.63 -17.88
C LEU A 279 1.91 7.58 -19.01
N GLN A 280 2.37 7.25 -20.22
CA GLN A 280 1.49 7.16 -21.41
C GLN A 280 0.58 5.92 -21.38
N GLN A 281 0.95 4.89 -20.63
CA GLN A 281 0.17 3.66 -20.52
C GLN A 281 -0.86 3.73 -19.40
N SER A 282 -1.91 2.93 -19.54
CA SER A 282 -3.07 2.92 -18.65
C SER A 282 -2.98 1.83 -17.58
N SER A 283 -1.84 1.66 -16.90
CA SER A 283 -1.68 0.67 -15.82
C SER A 283 -1.83 1.32 -14.43
N SER A 284 -2.58 0.67 -13.54
CA SER A 284 -2.82 1.17 -12.17
C SER A 284 -1.53 1.25 -11.34
N ILE A 285 -1.47 2.21 -10.41
CA ILE A 285 -0.43 2.26 -9.36
C ILE A 285 -0.92 1.49 -8.14
N GLN A 286 -0.07 0.61 -7.61
CA GLN A 286 -0.40 -0.35 -6.55
C GLN A 286 0.38 -0.11 -5.25
N ASN A 287 1.35 0.81 -5.23
CA ASN A 287 2.06 1.20 -4.01
C ASN A 287 2.88 2.49 -4.22
N LEU A 288 3.05 3.26 -3.16
CA LEU A 288 3.90 4.46 -3.09
C LEU A 288 4.70 4.46 -1.80
N LEU A 289 6.02 4.62 -1.89
CA LEU A 289 6.87 4.89 -0.73
C LEU A 289 7.74 6.10 -0.98
N LEU A 290 7.76 7.03 -0.02
CA LEU A 290 8.60 8.22 -0.06
C LEU A 290 9.84 8.02 0.83
N ARG A 291 11.03 8.25 0.26
CA ARG A 291 12.30 8.23 0.98
C ARG A 291 13.10 9.49 0.67
N GLY A 292 13.02 10.49 1.55
CA GLY A 292 13.60 11.81 1.30
C GLY A 292 12.92 12.48 0.11
N ASP A 293 13.68 12.77 -0.93
CA ASP A 293 13.23 13.40 -2.18
C ASP A 293 13.01 12.39 -3.32
N ARG A 294 12.90 11.09 -2.99
CA ARG A 294 12.62 10.01 -3.94
C ARG A 294 11.29 9.35 -3.63
N LEU A 295 10.40 9.30 -4.61
CA LEU A 295 9.14 8.57 -4.55
C LEU A 295 9.26 7.30 -5.39
N HIS A 296 9.21 6.16 -4.72
CA HIS A 296 9.21 4.85 -5.35
C HIS A 296 7.76 4.42 -5.59
N VAL A 297 7.47 4.01 -6.82
CA VAL A 297 6.12 3.76 -7.31
C VAL A 297 6.06 2.36 -7.89
N ALA A 298 5.19 1.51 -7.32
CA ALA A 298 4.85 0.22 -7.89
C ALA A 298 3.76 0.43 -8.95
N TRP A 299 4.15 0.46 -10.22
CA TRP A 299 3.28 0.86 -11.32
C TRP A 299 2.85 -0.35 -12.18
N ASN A 300 2.42 -1.44 -11.56
CA ASN A 300 1.86 -2.63 -12.22
C ASN A 300 2.69 -3.08 -13.45
N GLU A 301 2.15 -2.95 -14.66
CA GLU A 301 2.77 -3.37 -15.93
C GLU A 301 3.99 -2.53 -16.31
N GLU A 302 4.07 -1.31 -15.78
CA GLU A 302 5.23 -0.44 -15.95
C GLU A 302 6.37 -0.90 -15.04
N GLY A 303 6.08 -1.55 -13.91
CA GLY A 303 7.09 -2.04 -12.95
C GLY A 303 7.43 -1.00 -11.88
N LEU A 304 8.63 -1.08 -11.29
CA LEU A 304 9.11 -0.07 -10.35
C LEU A 304 9.49 1.22 -11.09
N ARG A 305 9.02 2.36 -10.60
CA ARG A 305 9.44 3.71 -11.03
C ARG A 305 9.99 4.46 -9.82
N VAL A 306 10.98 5.31 -10.04
CA VAL A 306 11.53 6.20 -9.02
C VAL A 306 11.48 7.61 -9.55
N LEU A 307 10.70 8.46 -8.86
CA LEU A 307 10.53 9.86 -9.19
C LEU A 307 11.38 10.71 -8.23
N ASP A 308 12.14 11.66 -8.77
CA ASP A 308 12.67 12.78 -8.01
C ASP A 308 11.54 13.78 -7.78
N VAL A 309 11.26 14.02 -6.50
CA VAL A 309 10.20 14.92 -6.01
C VAL A 309 10.78 16.07 -5.18
N SER A 310 12.09 16.33 -5.28
CA SER A 310 12.76 17.47 -4.62
C SER A 310 12.10 18.81 -4.93
N ASN A 311 11.55 18.96 -6.15
CA ASN A 311 10.56 19.98 -6.48
C ASN A 311 9.17 19.32 -6.62
N PRO A 312 8.30 19.41 -5.59
CA PRO A 312 6.99 18.76 -5.60
C PRO A 312 6.05 19.23 -6.71
N SER A 313 6.24 20.42 -7.27
CA SER A 313 5.41 20.89 -8.38
C SER A 313 5.78 20.28 -9.73
N LEU A 314 6.97 19.68 -9.84
CA LEU A 314 7.51 19.09 -11.07
C LEU A 314 8.19 17.73 -10.79
N PRO A 315 7.43 16.69 -10.39
CA PRO A 315 7.98 15.35 -10.26
C PRO A 315 8.57 14.87 -11.58
N ARG A 316 9.71 14.19 -11.53
CA ARG A 316 10.38 13.65 -12.72
C ARG A 316 10.88 12.25 -12.48
N GLU A 317 10.72 11.37 -13.45
CA GLU A 317 11.31 10.04 -13.37
C GLU A 317 12.83 10.12 -13.49
N VAL A 318 13.54 9.49 -12.55
CA VAL A 318 15.01 9.42 -12.53
C VAL A 318 15.53 7.99 -12.64
N ALA A 319 14.70 7.00 -12.26
CA ALA A 319 15.03 5.60 -12.47
C ALA A 319 13.80 4.70 -12.61
N HIS A 320 14.03 3.49 -13.14
CA HIS A 320 13.02 2.46 -13.29
C HIS A 320 13.60 1.06 -13.05
N GLY A 321 12.80 0.16 -12.50
CA GLY A 321 13.12 -1.26 -12.32
C GLY A 321 12.46 -2.13 -13.39
N HIS A 322 12.53 -1.73 -14.66
CA HIS A 322 12.04 -2.58 -15.76
C HIS A 322 13.10 -3.61 -16.09
N VAL A 323 12.80 -4.87 -15.78
CA VAL A 323 13.71 -5.97 -16.05
C VAL A 323 13.16 -6.74 -17.24
N ASP A 324 13.77 -6.52 -18.41
CA ASP A 324 13.53 -7.24 -19.65
C ASP A 324 12.10 -7.16 -20.22
N ALA A 325 11.87 -7.82 -21.38
CA ALA A 325 10.60 -7.75 -22.11
C ALA A 325 9.46 -8.59 -21.50
N ARG A 326 9.66 -9.25 -20.36
CA ARG A 326 8.62 -10.04 -19.70
C ARG A 326 7.50 -9.13 -19.17
N PRO A 327 6.22 -9.57 -19.25
CA PRO A 327 5.13 -8.86 -18.59
C PRO A 327 5.41 -8.67 -17.11
N GLN A 328 5.15 -7.47 -16.61
CA GLN A 328 5.26 -7.14 -15.20
C GLN A 328 3.87 -6.99 -14.59
N ASN A 329 3.80 -7.20 -13.29
CA ASN A 329 2.65 -6.91 -12.46
C ASN A 329 3.17 -6.54 -11.07
N THR A 330 3.86 -5.40 -10.99
CA THR A 330 4.49 -4.91 -9.75
C THR A 330 3.43 -4.33 -8.81
N VAL A 331 3.31 -4.93 -7.62
CA VAL A 331 2.22 -4.63 -6.68
C VAL A 331 2.77 -4.04 -5.39
N GLY A 332 3.48 -4.83 -4.60
CA GLY A 332 3.99 -4.43 -3.29
C GLY A 332 5.44 -3.93 -3.35
N LEU A 333 5.76 -3.02 -2.43
CA LEU A 333 7.07 -2.40 -2.30
C LEU A 333 7.42 -2.25 -0.82
N HIS A 334 8.68 -2.47 -0.47
CA HIS A 334 9.22 -2.16 0.85
C HIS A 334 10.65 -1.61 0.76
N LEU A 335 10.94 -0.59 1.57
CA LEU A 335 12.24 0.09 1.66
C LEU A 335 12.75 0.01 3.12
N PRO A 336 13.45 -1.05 3.53
CA PRO A 336 13.85 -1.26 4.94
C PRO A 336 15.00 -0.36 5.38
N GLY A 337 15.56 0.44 4.46
CA GLY A 337 16.64 1.38 4.75
C GLY A 337 18.05 0.83 4.50
N ASP A 338 18.17 -0.43 4.07
CA ASP A 338 19.43 -1.15 3.86
C ASP A 338 20.14 -0.86 2.52
N GLY A 339 19.60 0.08 1.74
CA GLY A 339 20.11 0.43 0.41
C GLY A 339 19.52 -0.42 -0.72
N HIS A 340 18.46 -1.18 -0.46
CA HIS A 340 17.75 -1.97 -1.47
C HIS A 340 16.26 -1.64 -1.50
N ALA A 341 15.68 -1.80 -2.68
CA ALA A 341 14.23 -1.79 -2.87
C ALA A 341 13.75 -3.22 -3.06
N TYR A 342 12.87 -3.68 -2.17
CA TYR A 342 12.26 -4.99 -2.25
C TYR A 342 10.88 -4.84 -2.87
N VAL A 343 10.64 -5.55 -3.96
CA VAL A 343 9.44 -5.44 -4.78
C VAL A 343 8.83 -6.82 -4.92
N VAL A 344 7.50 -6.91 -4.82
CA VAL A 344 6.78 -8.11 -5.28
C VAL A 344 6.07 -7.83 -6.58
N ASP A 345 6.36 -8.68 -7.54
CA ASP A 345 5.69 -8.75 -8.82
C ASP A 345 4.82 -10.01 -8.85
N ALA A 346 3.53 -9.87 -9.15
CA ALA A 346 2.58 -10.97 -9.11
C ALA A 346 2.89 -12.09 -10.12
N ALA A 347 3.62 -11.78 -11.21
CA ALA A 347 4.03 -12.78 -12.20
C ALA A 347 5.42 -13.35 -11.91
N ARG A 348 6.32 -12.57 -11.32
CA ARG A 348 7.75 -12.93 -11.19
C ARG A 348 8.18 -13.31 -9.77
N GLY A 349 7.48 -12.80 -8.77
CA GLY A 349 7.74 -13.03 -7.35
C GLY A 349 8.52 -11.89 -6.69
N LEU A 350 9.45 -12.23 -5.79
CA LEU A 350 10.28 -11.27 -5.07
C LEU A 350 11.43 -10.80 -5.97
N LEU A 351 11.50 -9.49 -6.20
CA LEU A 351 12.56 -8.80 -6.91
C LEU A 351 13.30 -7.88 -5.92
N ILE A 352 14.63 -7.87 -5.96
CA ILE A 352 15.44 -6.97 -5.13
C ILE A 352 16.32 -6.13 -6.04
N PHE A 353 16.17 -4.81 -5.94
CA PHE A 353 16.96 -3.83 -6.69
C PHE A 353 17.93 -3.10 -5.77
N GLU A 354 19.07 -2.65 -6.30
CA GLU A 354 19.85 -1.60 -5.65
C GLU A 354 19.00 -0.31 -5.61
N ASP A 355 18.87 0.30 -4.44
CA ASP A 355 18.17 1.56 -4.27
C ASP A 355 19.11 2.73 -4.61
N LEU A 356 18.55 3.82 -5.14
CA LEU A 356 19.31 5.06 -5.30
C LEU A 356 19.57 5.62 -3.90
N GLN A 357 20.77 5.41 -3.38
CA GLN A 357 21.19 6.07 -2.14
C GLN A 357 21.14 7.60 -2.34
N GLN A 358 20.70 8.29 -1.29
CA GLN A 358 20.65 9.77 -1.24
C GLN A 358 22.05 10.38 -1.39
#